data_AF-A0A094M2K4-F1
#
_entry.id   AF-A0A094M2K4-F1
#
_cell.length_a   1.000
_cell.length_b   1.000
_cell.length_c   1.000
_cell.angle_alpha   90.00
_cell.angle_beta   90.00
_cell.angle_gamma   90.00
#
_symmetry.space_group_name_H-M   'P 1'
#
loop_
_entity.id
_entity.type
_entity.pdbx_description
1 polymer ?
#
loop_
_entity_poly.entity_id
_entity_poly.type
_entity_poly.pdbx_seq_one_letter_code
_entity_poly.pdbx_strand_id
1 'polypeptide(L)'
;MKVIPEGDIYRLIIKAADQSKNSEIRQKAEEFEKWIFDEVLPTIRRTGGYVANEDMFINTYLPFADDQTKLMFRGVLETVRKQNEQIAAMKPKVEYFDALVDRNLLTNFRDTAKELQVKERFFIDWLLKNKFVYRDQKNKLK
;
A
#
# COMPACT_ATOMS: atom_id res chain seq x y z
N MET A 1 -1.94 45.07 -7.76
CA MET A 1 -2.00 44.01 -6.74
C MET A 1 -0.74 43.16 -6.88
N LYS A 2 0.12 43.07 -5.86
CA LYS A 2 1.26 42.14 -5.91
C LYS A 2 0.73 40.75 -5.54
N VAL A 3 0.58 39.90 -6.55
CA VAL A 3 0.12 38.51 -6.37
C VAL A 3 1.34 37.62 -6.41
N ILE A 4 1.46 36.71 -5.44
CA ILE A 4 2.51 35.70 -5.44
C ILE A 4 2.13 34.66 -6.51
N PRO A 5 3.02 34.33 -7.47
CA PRO A 5 2.76 33.30 -8.45
C PRO A 5 2.55 31.93 -7.79
N GLU A 6 1.73 31.08 -8.39
CA GLU A 6 1.41 29.75 -7.86
C GLU A 6 2.66 28.90 -7.59
N GLY A 7 3.64 28.92 -8.50
CA GLY A 7 4.92 28.22 -8.30
C GLY A 7 5.69 28.71 -7.06
N ASP A 8 5.60 30.00 -6.73
CA ASP A 8 6.23 30.55 -5.53
C ASP A 8 5.45 30.21 -4.25
N ILE A 9 4.13 30.00 -4.35
CA ILE A 9 3.33 29.47 -3.24
C ILE A 9 3.81 28.06 -2.88
N TYR A 10 3.98 27.16 -3.85
CA TYR A 10 4.49 25.81 -3.58
C TYR A 10 5.91 25.83 -2.98
N ARG A 11 6.81 26.66 -3.52
CA ARG A 11 8.16 26.84 -2.96
C ARG A 11 8.11 27.36 -1.52
N LEU A 12 7.17 28.25 -1.21
CA LEU A 12 6.98 28.78 0.13
C LEU A 12 6.49 27.70 1.09
N ILE A 13 5.54 26.86 0.67
CA ILE A 13 5.03 25.74 1.49
C ILE A 13 6.16 24.76 1.79
N ILE A 14 6.91 24.31 0.77
CA ILE A 14 8.03 23.38 0.96
C ILE A 14 9.06 23.97 1.93
N LYS A 15 9.44 25.24 1.73
CA LYS A 15 10.34 25.92 2.68
C LYS A 15 9.76 26.00 4.09
N ALA A 16 8.45 26.16 4.24
CA ALA A 16 7.80 26.21 5.54
C ALA A 16 7.81 24.84 6.25
N ALA A 17 7.76 23.73 5.50
CA ALA A 17 7.90 22.39 6.04
C ALA A 17 9.28 22.22 6.73
N ASP A 18 10.34 22.74 6.11
CA ASP A 18 11.69 22.64 6.68
C ASP A 18 11.94 23.62 7.84
N GLN A 19 11.57 24.89 7.67
CA GLN A 19 12.14 25.98 8.47
C GLN A 19 11.12 26.78 9.30
N SER A 20 9.82 26.46 9.23
CA SER A 20 8.81 27.22 9.98
C SER A 20 9.00 27.05 11.48
N LYS A 21 9.03 28.18 12.20
CA LYS A 21 9.04 28.22 13.67
C LYS A 21 7.65 27.99 14.26
N ASN A 22 6.58 28.18 13.47
CA ASN A 22 5.23 27.85 13.87
C ASN A 22 5.00 26.35 13.64
N SER A 23 4.77 25.61 14.72
CA SER A 23 4.60 24.16 14.68
C SER A 23 3.40 23.71 13.86
N GLU A 24 2.28 24.43 13.89
CA GLU A 24 1.07 24.08 13.14
C GLU A 24 1.30 24.25 11.63
N ILE A 25 1.91 25.37 11.23
CA ILE A 25 2.25 25.64 9.83
C ILE A 25 3.25 24.60 9.32
N ARG A 26 4.27 24.30 10.14
CA ARG A 26 5.29 23.31 9.78
C ARG A 26 4.66 21.93 9.54
N GLN A 27 3.82 21.47 10.46
CA GLN A 27 3.16 20.17 10.34
C GLN A 27 2.30 20.06 9.07
N LYS A 28 1.45 21.06 8.79
CA LYS A 28 0.64 21.08 7.56
C LYS A 28 1.50 21.12 6.30
N ALA A 29 2.61 21.83 6.33
CA ALA A 29 3.53 21.92 5.22
C ALA A 29 4.30 20.60 4.98
N GLU A 30 4.73 19.91 6.05
CA GLU A 30 5.34 18.58 5.98
C GLU A 30 4.38 17.53 5.40
N GLU A 31 3.10 17.57 5.78
CA GLU A 31 2.06 16.71 5.22
C GLU A 31 1.89 16.95 3.72
N PHE A 32 1.81 18.22 3.31
CA PHE A 32 1.71 18.59 1.91
C PHE A 32 2.95 18.18 1.10
N GLU A 33 4.15 18.42 1.64
CA GLU A 33 5.41 18.04 1.02
C GLU A 33 5.46 16.52 0.78
N LYS A 34 5.24 15.72 1.83
CA LYS A 34 5.21 14.25 1.71
C LYS A 34 4.20 13.79 0.69
N TRP A 35 2.99 14.34 0.71
CA TRP A 35 1.97 14.00 -0.27
C TRP A 35 2.44 14.29 -1.71
N ILE A 36 3.04 15.45 -1.96
CA ILE A 36 3.55 15.79 -3.30
C ILE A 36 4.71 14.89 -3.72
N PHE A 37 5.72 14.70 -2.87
CA PHE A 37 6.98 14.05 -3.24
C PHE A 37 6.93 12.52 -3.15
N ASP A 38 6.13 11.96 -2.25
CA ASP A 38 6.06 10.51 -2.03
C ASP A 38 4.89 9.88 -2.77
N GLU A 39 3.79 10.63 -2.98
CA GLU A 39 2.58 10.11 -3.63
C GLU A 39 2.37 10.70 -5.03
N VAL A 40 2.21 12.02 -5.16
CA VAL A 40 1.75 12.66 -6.41
C VAL A 40 2.80 12.55 -7.52
N LEU A 41 4.01 13.08 -7.31
CA LEU A 41 5.06 13.09 -8.35
C LEU A 41 5.51 11.67 -8.74
N PRO A 42 5.73 10.72 -7.82
CA PRO A 42 6.06 9.35 -8.18
C PRO A 42 4.92 8.64 -8.94
N THR A 43 3.66 8.98 -8.66
CA THR A 43 2.52 8.45 -9.40
C THR A 43 2.52 8.99 -10.82
N ILE A 44 2.57 10.31 -11.00
CA ILE A 44 2.65 10.95 -12.33
C ILE A 44 3.82 10.36 -13.14
N ARG A 45 5.00 10.18 -12.53
CA ARG A 45 6.16 9.58 -13.21
C ARG A 45 5.89 8.17 -13.73
N ARG A 46 5.11 7.36 -13.01
CA ARG A 46 4.85 5.95 -13.32
C ARG A 46 3.66 5.76 -14.28
N THR A 47 2.61 6.54 -14.11
CA THR A 47 1.31 6.32 -14.78
C THR A 47 0.99 7.40 -15.81
N GLY A 48 1.73 8.52 -15.81
CA GLY A 48 1.44 9.68 -16.66
C GLY A 48 0.37 10.64 -16.11
N GLY A 49 -0.21 10.36 -14.94
CA GLY A 49 -1.24 11.22 -14.34
C GLY A 49 -1.59 10.90 -12.89
N TYR A 50 -2.14 11.89 -12.18
CA TYR A 50 -2.65 11.74 -10.81
C TYR A 50 -4.12 12.17 -10.76
N VAL A 51 -4.97 11.33 -10.17
CA VAL A 51 -6.41 11.57 -10.07
C VAL A 51 -6.79 11.69 -8.61
N ALA A 52 -6.90 12.93 -8.13
CA ALA A 52 -7.37 13.22 -6.77
C ALA A 52 -8.91 13.23 -6.66
N ASN A 53 -9.59 13.56 -7.76
CA ASN A 53 -11.04 13.69 -7.82
C ASN A 53 -11.54 13.07 -9.13
N GLU A 54 -12.32 12.00 -8.99
CA GLU A 54 -12.83 11.22 -10.12
C GLU A 54 -13.81 12.04 -10.98
N ASP A 55 -14.68 12.84 -10.36
CA ASP A 55 -15.64 13.67 -11.10
C ASP A 55 -14.94 14.77 -11.89
N MET A 56 -13.94 15.42 -11.30
CA MET A 56 -13.13 16.41 -12.01
C MET A 56 -12.39 15.76 -13.19
N PHE A 57 -11.77 14.61 -12.97
CA PHE A 57 -11.08 13.86 -14.02
C PHE A 57 -12.03 13.49 -15.17
N ILE A 58 -13.20 12.93 -14.87
CA ILE A 58 -14.17 12.55 -15.90
C ILE A 58 -14.67 13.77 -16.66
N ASN A 59 -14.96 14.87 -15.98
CA ASN A 59 -15.44 16.09 -16.63
C ASN A 59 -14.36 16.74 -17.51
N THR A 60 -13.09 16.67 -17.11
CA THR A 60 -11.97 17.24 -17.87
C THR A 60 -11.58 16.38 -19.07
N TYR A 61 -11.51 15.05 -18.91
CA TYR A 61 -10.99 14.15 -19.94
C TYR A 61 -12.07 13.48 -20.79
N LEU A 62 -13.31 13.39 -20.28
CA LEU A 62 -14.47 12.86 -21.00
C LEU A 62 -15.62 13.91 -21.05
N PRO A 63 -15.37 15.16 -21.48
CA PRO A 63 -16.38 16.22 -21.43
C PRO A 63 -17.62 15.89 -22.28
N PHE A 64 -17.40 15.27 -23.44
CA PHE A 64 -18.43 14.95 -24.43
C PHE A 64 -19.02 13.53 -24.30
N ALA A 65 -18.58 12.75 -23.31
CA ALA A 65 -19.17 11.43 -23.08
C ALA A 65 -20.59 11.56 -22.51
N ASP A 66 -21.44 10.60 -22.84
CA ASP A 66 -22.78 10.49 -22.28
C ASP A 66 -22.75 10.07 -20.81
N ASP A 67 -23.86 10.29 -20.11
CA ASP A 67 -23.95 10.05 -18.66
C ASP A 67 -23.73 8.57 -18.30
N GLN A 68 -24.14 7.66 -19.18
CA GLN A 68 -23.93 6.23 -18.99
C GLN A 68 -22.44 5.86 -19.04
N THR A 69 -21.68 6.37 -20.03
CA THR A 69 -20.23 6.14 -20.10
C THR A 69 -19.51 6.75 -18.91
N LYS A 70 -19.89 7.97 -18.49
CA LYS A 70 -19.34 8.62 -17.29
C LYS A 70 -19.59 7.78 -16.04
N LEU A 71 -20.79 7.21 -15.88
CA LEU A 71 -21.11 6.36 -14.75
C LEU A 71 -20.31 5.05 -14.74
N MET A 72 -20.17 4.40 -15.89
CA MET A 72 -19.32 3.21 -16.02
C MET A 72 -17.86 3.52 -15.66
N PHE A 73 -17.31 4.64 -16.16
CA PHE A 73 -15.95 5.06 -15.84
C PHE A 73 -15.73 5.31 -14.35
N ARG A 74 -16.68 5.95 -13.64
CA ARG A 74 -16.61 6.09 -12.17
C ARG A 74 -16.51 4.74 -11.49
N GLY A 75 -17.42 3.81 -11.84
CA GLY A 75 -17.43 2.48 -11.24
C GLY A 75 -16.11 1.72 -11.46
N VAL A 76 -15.52 1.86 -12.65
CA VAL A 76 -14.21 1.28 -12.95
C VAL A 76 -13.10 1.92 -12.11
N LEU A 77 -13.04 3.26 -12.04
CA LEU A 77 -12.03 3.97 -11.24
C LEU A 77 -12.10 3.60 -9.75
N GLU A 78 -13.31 3.57 -9.18
CA GLU A 78 -13.52 3.18 -7.79
C GLU A 78 -13.08 1.73 -7.53
N THR A 79 -13.42 0.82 -8.45
CA THR A 79 -13.05 -0.60 -8.35
C THR A 79 -11.54 -0.78 -8.42
N VAL A 80 -10.88 -0.12 -9.37
CA VAL A 80 -9.41 -0.16 -9.52
C VAL A 80 -8.73 0.40 -8.27
N ARG A 81 -9.25 1.48 -7.69
CA ARG A 81 -8.70 2.04 -6.45
C ARG A 81 -8.76 1.04 -5.30
N LYS A 82 -9.93 0.44 -5.06
CA LYS A 82 -10.11 -0.59 -4.01
C LYS A 82 -9.22 -1.80 -4.24
N GLN A 83 -9.06 -2.25 -5.48
CA GLN A 83 -8.16 -3.35 -5.82
C GLN A 83 -6.71 -2.99 -5.56
N ASN A 84 -6.27 -1.78 -5.92
CA ASN A 84 -4.90 -1.31 -5.65
C ASN A 84 -4.62 -1.18 -4.14
N GLU A 85 -5.57 -0.69 -3.35
CA GLU A 85 -5.48 -0.66 -1.89
C GLU A 85 -5.32 -2.07 -1.31
N GLN A 86 -6.11 -3.03 -1.79
CA GLN A 86 -6.00 -4.43 -1.38
C GLN A 86 -4.66 -5.05 -1.79
N ILE A 87 -4.19 -4.80 -3.02
CA ILE A 87 -2.88 -5.26 -3.51
C ILE A 87 -1.76 -4.69 -2.63
N ALA A 88 -1.81 -3.40 -2.30
CA ALA A 88 -0.83 -2.77 -1.43
C ALA A 88 -0.82 -3.39 -0.02
N ALA A 89 -2.00 -3.69 0.54
CA ALA A 89 -2.12 -4.35 1.84
C ALA A 89 -1.67 -5.83 1.81
N MET A 90 -1.85 -6.52 0.69
CA MET A 90 -1.42 -7.92 0.50
C MET A 90 0.07 -8.04 0.15
N LYS A 91 0.66 -7.02 -0.47
CA LYS A 91 2.07 -7.00 -0.88
C LYS A 91 3.05 -7.51 0.17
N PRO A 92 3.05 -7.04 1.44
CA PRO A 92 3.98 -7.56 2.44
C PRO A 92 3.75 -9.05 2.77
N LYS A 93 2.51 -9.54 2.67
CA LYS A 93 2.19 -10.96 2.89
C LYS A 93 2.68 -11.82 1.73
N VAL A 94 2.55 -11.33 0.50
CA VAL A 94 3.04 -11.99 -0.71
C VAL A 94 4.56 -12.00 -0.71
N GLU A 95 5.22 -10.88 -0.45
CA GLU A 95 6.69 -10.81 -0.38
C GLU A 95 7.26 -11.73 0.72
N TYR A 96 6.58 -11.83 1.88
CA TYR A 96 6.95 -12.79 2.91
C TYR A 96 6.78 -14.24 2.43
N PHE A 97 5.64 -14.55 1.80
CA PHE A 97 5.38 -15.88 1.26
C PHE A 97 6.40 -16.27 0.18
N ASP A 98 6.65 -15.39 -0.78
CA ASP A 98 7.64 -15.59 -1.84
C ASP A 98 9.04 -15.77 -1.25
N ALA A 99 9.45 -14.96 -0.27
CA ALA A 99 10.72 -15.13 0.42
C ALA A 99 10.84 -16.47 1.16
N LEU A 100 9.73 -17.04 1.67
CA LEU A 100 9.71 -18.36 2.28
C LEU A 100 9.81 -19.48 1.24
N VAL A 101 9.06 -19.35 0.14
CA VAL A 101 9.01 -20.34 -0.95
C VAL A 101 10.34 -20.37 -1.72
N ASP A 102 10.90 -19.20 -2.06
CA ASP A 102 12.15 -19.06 -2.82
C ASP A 102 13.37 -19.58 -2.07
N ARG A 103 13.36 -19.51 -0.73
CA ARG A 103 14.41 -20.13 0.10
C ARG A 103 14.32 -21.65 0.12
N ASN A 104 13.37 -22.24 -0.62
CA ASN A 104 13.09 -23.67 -0.63
C ASN A 104 13.06 -24.22 0.80
N LEU A 105 12.44 -23.45 1.72
CA LEU A 105 12.29 -23.81 3.13
C LEU A 105 11.23 -24.93 3.21
N LEU A 106 11.57 -26.09 2.68
CA LEU A 106 11.19 -27.38 3.25
C LEU A 106 11.94 -27.52 4.60
N THR A 107 11.84 -26.52 5.48
CA THR A 107 12.39 -26.63 6.82
C THR A 107 11.57 -27.66 7.56
N ASN A 108 12.26 -28.66 8.08
CA ASN A 108 11.62 -29.63 8.95
C ASN A 108 11.07 -28.89 10.19
N PHE A 109 10.06 -29.47 10.86
CA PHE A 109 9.44 -28.88 12.05
C PHE A 109 10.44 -28.53 13.16
N ARG A 110 11.61 -29.19 13.19
CA ARG A 110 12.66 -29.00 14.17
C ARG A 110 13.47 -27.74 13.94
N ASP A 111 13.80 -27.43 12.69
CA ASP A 111 14.60 -26.26 12.32
C ASP A 111 13.77 -24.98 12.49
N THR A 112 12.49 -25.01 12.08
CA THR A 112 11.54 -23.91 12.34
C THR A 112 11.33 -23.68 13.85
N ALA A 113 11.24 -24.76 14.65
CA ALA A 113 11.11 -24.62 16.10
C ALA A 113 12.36 -23.99 16.75
N LYS A 114 13.56 -24.33 16.27
CA LYS A 114 14.82 -23.73 16.74
C LYS A 114 14.91 -22.25 16.40
N GLU A 115 14.53 -21.86 15.19
CA GLU A 115 14.55 -20.46 14.75
C GLU A 115 13.59 -19.59 15.56
N LEU A 116 12.42 -20.14 15.89
CA LEU A 116 11.44 -19.54 16.80
C LEU A 116 11.81 -19.67 18.30
N GLN A 117 12.95 -20.27 18.64
CA GLN A 117 13.41 -20.55 20.01
C GLN A 117 12.39 -21.29 20.89
N VAL A 118 11.56 -22.13 20.29
CA VAL A 118 10.54 -22.94 20.98
C VAL A 118 10.89 -24.43 20.91
N LYS A 119 10.33 -25.21 21.85
CA LYS A 119 10.48 -26.67 21.82
C LYS A 119 9.69 -27.24 20.64
N GLU A 120 10.33 -28.13 19.87
CA GLU A 120 9.73 -28.78 18.69
C GLU A 120 8.36 -29.41 18.97
N ARG A 121 8.22 -30.15 20.09
CA ARG A 121 6.92 -30.75 20.48
C ARG A 121 5.84 -29.70 20.73
N PHE A 122 6.19 -28.61 21.40
CA PHE A 122 5.25 -27.51 21.65
C PHE A 122 4.81 -26.86 20.33
N PHE A 123 5.73 -26.67 19.39
CA PHE A 123 5.44 -26.14 18.07
C PHE A 123 4.52 -27.06 17.25
N ILE A 124 4.79 -28.37 17.24
CA ILE A 124 3.94 -29.37 16.57
C ILE A 124 2.54 -29.42 17.19
N ASP A 125 2.44 -29.42 18.53
CA ASP A 125 1.13 -29.43 19.22
C ASP A 125 0.34 -28.14 18.95
N TRP A 126 1.02 -27.00 18.85
CA TRP A 126 0.41 -25.73 18.46
C TRP A 126 -0.10 -25.78 17.01
N LEU A 127 0.65 -26.36 16.07
CA LEU A 127 0.22 -26.52 14.68
C LEU A 127 -0.99 -27.45 14.54
N LEU A 128 -1.02 -28.56 15.30
CA LEU A 128 -2.17 -29.48 15.35
C LEU A 128 -3.41 -28.79 15.94
N LYS A 129 -3.25 -28.00 17.00
CA LYS A 129 -4.36 -27.26 17.64
C LYS A 129 -4.99 -26.22 16.72
N ASN A 130 -4.16 -25.55 15.91
CA ASN A 130 -4.62 -24.55 14.93
C ASN A 130 -5.02 -25.14 13.57
N LYS A 131 -5.00 -26.49 13.43
CA LYS A 131 -5.37 -27.22 12.20
C LYS A 131 -4.50 -26.91 10.98
N PHE A 132 -3.24 -26.53 11.19
CA PHE A 132 -2.27 -26.30 10.10
C PHE A 132 -1.64 -27.60 9.59
N VAL A 133 -1.60 -28.66 10.41
CA VAL A 133 -1.02 -29.98 10.12
C VAL A 133 -1.97 -31.03 10.72
N TYR A 134 -2.00 -32.26 10.19
CA TYR A 134 -2.79 -33.35 10.74
C TYR A 134 -1.99 -34.65 10.82
N ARG A 135 -2.51 -35.63 11.57
CA ARG A 135 -1.92 -36.98 11.63
C ARG A 135 -2.74 -37.93 10.78
N ASP A 136 -2.07 -38.64 9.89
CA ASP A 136 -2.67 -39.71 9.07
C ASP A 136 -3.04 -40.93 9.95
N GLN A 137 -3.80 -41.88 9.42
CA GLN A 137 -4.21 -43.13 10.09
C GLN A 137 -3.03 -43.97 10.60
N LYS A 138 -1.82 -43.75 10.07
CA LYS A 138 -0.56 -44.36 10.51
C LYS A 138 0.22 -43.49 11.53
N ASN A 139 -0.43 -42.49 12.12
CA ASN A 139 0.12 -41.56 13.11
C ASN A 139 1.32 -40.72 12.61
N LYS A 140 1.48 -40.58 11.29
CA LYS A 140 2.50 -39.72 10.66
C LYS A 140 1.94 -38.32 10.45
N LEU A 141 2.75 -37.30 10.76
CA LEU A 141 2.43 -35.89 10.52
C LEU A 141 2.45 -35.60 9.00
N LYS A 142 1.40 -34.95 8.50
CA LYS A 142 1.24 -34.49 7.11
C LYS A 142 0.72 -33.06 7.08
#